data_AF-A0A847TXD8-F1
#
_entry.id   AF-A0A847TXD8-F1
#
_cell.length_a   1.000
_cell.length_b   1.000
_cell.length_c   1.000
_cell.angle_alpha   90.00
_cell.angle_beta   90.00
_cell.angle_gamma   90.00
#
_symmetry.space_group_name_H-M   'P 1'
#
loop_
_entity.id
_entity.type
_entity.pdbx_description
1 polymer ?
#
loop_
_entity_poly.entity_id
_entity_poly.type
_entity_poly.pdbx_seq_one_letter_code
_entity_poly.pdbx_strand_id
1 'polypeptide(L)'
;MSRSQRPDQTTRRRVGDEDVRVRLWRSDPEFAARIEIDSEEPWVFGVDTEGIATPLTTAAATDTVCDPDIPGWVTEILVGLGVVDIQTRGDA
;
A
#
# COMPACT_ATOMS: atom_id res chain seq x y z
N MET A 1 10.57 10.18 22.21
CA MET A 1 9.17 9.79 22.46
C MET A 1 8.79 8.74 21.44
N SER A 2 8.72 7.48 21.85
CA SER A 2 8.31 6.38 20.98
C SER A 2 6.81 6.50 20.72
N ARG A 3 6.43 7.12 19.60
CA ARG A 3 5.05 7.06 19.13
C ARG A 3 4.81 5.62 18.73
N SER A 4 4.14 4.86 19.59
CA SER A 4 3.44 3.64 19.17
C SER A 4 2.41 4.08 18.13
N GLN A 5 2.84 4.18 16.87
CA GLN A 5 1.96 4.54 15.77
C GLN A 5 0.98 3.39 15.60
N ARG A 6 -0.18 3.54 16.23
CA ARG A 6 -1.31 2.69 15.91
C ARG A 6 -1.80 3.13 14.54
N PRO A 7 -2.11 2.19 13.63
CA PRO A 7 -2.75 2.56 12.38
C PRO A 7 -4.02 3.38 12.70
N ASP A 8 -4.18 4.52 12.06
CA ASP A 8 -5.37 5.37 12.16
C ASP A 8 -6.62 4.58 11.80
N GLN A 9 -6.48 3.66 10.84
CA GLN A 9 -7.56 2.80 10.40
C GLN A 9 -7.04 1.39 10.12
N THR A 10 -7.77 0.38 10.57
CA THR A 10 -7.53 -1.01 10.20
C THR A 10 -8.84 -1.60 9.72
N THR A 11 -8.83 -2.08 8.47
CA THR A 11 -9.96 -2.71 7.81
C THR A 11 -9.55 -4.13 7.43
N ARG A 12 -10.42 -5.09 7.72
CA ARG A 12 -10.29 -6.44 7.14
C ARG A 12 -11.23 -6.55 5.96
N ARG A 13 -10.74 -7.10 4.86
CA ARG A 13 -11.51 -7.40 3.66
C ARG A 13 -11.25 -8.84 3.26
N ARG A 14 -12.30 -9.53 2.83
CA ARG A 14 -12.15 -10.82 2.17
C ARG A 14 -12.07 -10.58 0.67
N VAL A 15 -11.01 -11.04 0.03
CA VAL A 15 -10.81 -11.00 -1.43
C VAL A 15 -10.80 -12.44 -1.92
N GLY A 16 -11.87 -12.86 -2.59
CA GLY A 16 -12.06 -14.29 -2.91
C GLY A 16 -12.15 -15.14 -1.64
N ASP A 17 -11.21 -16.08 -1.48
CA ASP A 17 -11.06 -16.95 -0.32
C ASP A 17 -10.01 -16.44 0.71
N GLU A 18 -9.34 -15.32 0.41
CA GLU A 18 -8.28 -14.76 1.25
C GLU A 18 -8.80 -13.68 2.22
N ASP A 19 -8.35 -13.70 3.48
CA ASP A 19 -8.57 -12.61 4.45
C ASP A 19 -7.39 -11.63 4.39
N VAL A 20 -7.67 -10.43 3.90
CA VAL A 20 -6.69 -9.37 3.74
C VAL A 20 -6.92 -8.32 4.82
N ARG A 21 -5.86 -7.92 5.52
CA ARG A 21 -5.92 -6.83 6.48
C ARG A 21 -5.21 -5.60 5.94
N VAL A 22 -6.01 -4.57 5.67
CA VAL A 22 -5.57 -3.25 5.26
C VAL A 22 -5.39 -2.38 6.49
N ARG A 23 -4.27 -1.70 6.58
CA ARG A 23 -3.95 -0.77 7.64
C ARG A 23 -3.52 0.55 6.99
N LEU A 24 -3.98 1.66 7.54
CA LEU A 24 -3.69 3.01 7.07
C LEU A 24 -3.07 3.80 8.22
N TRP A 25 -1.94 4.45 7.94
CA TRP A 25 -1.27 5.38 8.83
C TRP A 25 -1.28 6.75 8.16
N ARG A 26 -1.94 7.74 8.77
CA ARG A 26 -1.99 9.11 8.21
C ARG A 26 -0.88 10.01 8.77
N SER A 27 -0.08 9.48 9.68
CA SER A 27 0.96 10.21 10.40
C SER A 27 2.33 9.57 10.18
N ASP A 28 2.65 9.28 8.92
CA ASP A 28 3.96 8.77 8.53
C ASP A 28 4.98 9.92 8.40
N PRO A 29 6.24 9.77 8.86
CA PRO A 29 7.25 10.82 8.76
C PRO A 29 7.85 10.95 7.35
N GLU A 30 7.73 9.92 6.51
CA GLU A 30 8.30 9.87 5.16
C GLU A 30 7.25 10.16 4.09
N PHE A 31 5.98 9.80 4.34
CA PHE A 31 4.86 9.97 3.40
C PHE A 31 3.67 10.71 4.04
N ALA A 32 2.76 11.24 3.22
CA ALA A 32 1.52 11.85 3.73
C ALA A 32 0.60 10.81 4.37
N ALA A 33 0.59 9.60 3.83
CA ALA A 33 0.02 8.43 4.47
C ALA A 33 0.79 7.17 4.07
N ARG A 34 0.66 6.11 4.83
CA ARG A 34 1.18 4.78 4.51
C ARG A 34 0.04 3.79 4.56
N ILE A 35 0.01 2.86 3.60
CA ILE A 35 -0.98 1.80 3.50
C ILE A 35 -0.22 0.47 3.52
N GLU A 36 -0.59 -0.41 4.42
CA GLU A 36 -0.05 -1.77 4.48
C GLU A 36 -1.20 -2.76 4.30
N ILE A 37 -1.00 -3.69 3.39
CA ILE A 37 -1.96 -4.73 3.02
C ILE A 37 -1.30 -6.05 3.39
N ASP A 38 -1.81 -6.64 4.46
CA ASP A 38 -1.36 -7.91 5.03
C ASP A 38 -2.23 -9.02 4.39
N SER A 39 -1.65 -9.70 3.41
CA SER A 39 -2.16 -10.83 2.63
C SER A 39 -1.11 -11.95 2.62
N GLU A 40 -1.34 -13.06 1.89
CA GLU A 40 -0.32 -14.10 1.65
C GLU A 40 0.99 -13.46 1.14
N GLU A 41 0.86 -12.48 0.26
CA GLU A 41 1.93 -11.60 -0.18
C GLU A 41 1.72 -10.19 0.40
N PRO A 42 2.54 -9.71 1.35
CA PRO A 42 2.32 -8.41 1.97
C PRO A 42 2.73 -7.27 1.02
N TRP A 43 1.89 -6.24 0.95
CA TRP A 43 2.16 -5.03 0.19
C TRP A 43 2.24 -3.82 1.09
N VAL A 44 3.18 -2.93 0.81
CA VAL A 44 3.34 -1.66 1.53
C VAL A 44 3.41 -0.54 0.52
N PHE A 45 2.57 0.48 0.69
CA PHE A 45 2.50 1.66 -0.16
C PHE A 45 2.72 2.93 0.68
N GLY A 46 3.58 3.82 0.22
CA GLY A 46 3.67 5.20 0.68
C GLY A 46 2.78 6.07 -0.20
N VAL A 47 1.93 6.88 0.39
CA VAL A 47 1.04 7.80 -0.33
C VAL A 47 1.51 9.23 -0.09
N ASP A 48 1.79 9.94 -1.16
CA ASP A 48 2.21 11.33 -1.12
C ASP A 48 1.02 12.27 -0.90
N THR A 49 1.31 13.56 -0.65
CA THR A 49 0.29 14.58 -0.40
C THR A 49 -0.67 14.79 -1.59
N GLU A 50 -0.26 14.34 -2.77
CA GLU A 50 -1.04 14.38 -4.01
C GLU A 50 -1.97 13.16 -4.17
N GLY A 51 -1.93 12.20 -3.24
CA GLY A 51 -2.73 10.97 -3.31
C GLY A 51 -2.14 9.90 -4.23
N ILE A 52 -0.87 10.02 -4.59
CA ILE A 52 -0.14 9.06 -5.43
C ILE A 52 0.45 7.98 -4.51
N ALA A 53 0.14 6.70 -4.77
CA ALA A 53 0.69 5.58 -4.02
C ALA A 53 1.93 5.01 -4.69
N THR A 54 3.01 4.87 -3.92
CA THR A 54 4.28 4.29 -4.35
C THR A 54 4.51 2.99 -3.59
N PRO A 55 4.68 1.83 -4.27
CA PRO A 55 4.98 0.57 -3.61
C PRO A 55 6.39 0.61 -2.99
N LEU A 56 6.47 0.40 -1.67
CA LEU A 56 7.71 0.38 -0.89
C LEU A 56 8.21 -1.04 -0.64
N THR A 57 7.29 -2.00 -0.54
CA THR A 57 7.61 -3.42 -0.47
C THR A 57 6.65 -4.17 -1.38
N THR A 58 7.22 -4.99 -2.25
CA THR A 58 6.50 -5.91 -3.12
C THR A 58 7.02 -7.30 -2.82
N ALA A 59 6.15 -8.30 -2.69
CA ALA A 59 6.56 -9.70 -2.54
C ALA A 59 7.48 -10.16 -3.70
N ALA A 60 7.40 -9.49 -4.86
CA ALA A 60 8.30 -9.63 -6.00
C ALA A 60 9.66 -8.89 -5.84
N ALA A 61 10.21 -8.75 -4.62
CA ALA A 61 11.58 -8.25 -4.42
C ALA A 61 12.67 -9.26 -4.83
N THR A 62 12.36 -10.14 -5.79
CA THR A 62 13.33 -10.90 -6.56
C THR A 62 13.25 -10.39 -7.99
N ASP A 63 14.25 -9.60 -8.35
CA ASP A 63 14.64 -9.28 -9.72
C ASP A 63 13.78 -8.26 -10.53
N THR A 64 14.30 -7.02 -10.53
CA THR A 64 14.65 -6.30 -11.77
C THR A 64 13.53 -5.64 -12.58
N VAL A 65 13.43 -4.29 -12.45
CA VAL A 65 13.05 -3.33 -13.52
C VAL A 65 11.67 -3.49 -14.16
N CYS A 66 10.85 -4.43 -13.71
CA CYS A 66 9.47 -4.58 -14.17
C CYS A 66 8.53 -3.92 -13.17
N ASP A 67 7.63 -3.10 -13.69
CA ASP A 67 6.44 -2.63 -12.98
C ASP A 67 5.90 -3.77 -12.11
N PRO A 68 5.79 -3.61 -10.78
CA PRO A 68 5.18 -4.64 -9.97
C PRO A 68 3.76 -4.85 -10.49
N ASP A 69 3.45 -6.08 -10.89
CA ASP A 69 2.10 -6.45 -11.34
C ASP A 69 1.18 -6.40 -10.11
N ILE A 70 0.68 -5.20 -9.81
CA ILE A 70 -0.19 -4.96 -8.67
C ILE A 70 -1.54 -5.59 -9.01
N PRO A 71 -1.99 -6.61 -8.26
CA PRO A 71 -3.21 -7.29 -8.61
C PRO A 71 -4.40 -6.33 -8.46
N GLY A 72 -5.40 -6.44 -9.34
CA GLY A 72 -6.48 -5.46 -9.43
C GLY A 72 -7.25 -5.24 -8.12
N TRP A 73 -7.31 -6.26 -7.25
CA TRP A 73 -7.93 -6.13 -5.93
C TRP A 73 -7.15 -5.21 -4.98
N VAL A 74 -5.82 -5.12 -5.12
CA VAL A 74 -5.00 -4.14 -4.39
C VAL A 74 -5.30 -2.73 -4.89
N THR A 75 -5.36 -2.54 -6.22
CA THR A 75 -5.73 -1.26 -6.83
C THR A 75 -7.11 -0.79 -6.36
N GLU A 76 -8.10 -1.68 -6.30
CA GLU A 76 -9.44 -1.36 -5.79
C GLU A 76 -9.43 -0.93 -4.32
N ILE A 77 -8.58 -1.54 -3.49
CA ILE A 77 -8.39 -1.12 -2.10
C ILE A 77 -7.80 0.29 -2.04
N LEU A 78 -6.74 0.56 -2.81
CA LEU A 78 -6.06 1.85 -2.85
C LEU A 78 -7.01 2.96 -3.31
N VAL A 79 -7.73 2.75 -4.41
CA VAL A 79 -8.75 3.69 -4.90
C VAL A 79 -9.83 3.93 -3.83
N GLY A 80 -10.26 2.87 -3.14
CA GLY A 80 -11.22 2.97 -2.03
C GLY A 80 -10.71 3.77 -0.82
N LEU A 81 -9.40 3.94 -0.67
CA LEU A 81 -8.77 4.77 0.35
C LEU A 81 -8.50 6.21 -0.11
N GLY A 82 -8.82 6.54 -1.36
CA GLY A 82 -8.62 7.87 -1.93
C GLY A 82 -7.29 8.05 -2.68
N VAL A 83 -6.59 6.96 -3.00
CA VAL A 83 -5.43 7.00 -3.90
C VAL A 83 -5.93 7.31 -5.31
N VAL A 84 -5.31 8.29 -5.95
CA VAL A 84 -5.69 8.75 -7.30
C VAL A 84 -4.86 8.10 -8.39
N ASP A 85 -3.61 7.73 -8.07
CA ASP A 85 -2.67 7.17 -9.02
C ASP A 85 -1.65 6.28 -8.30
N ILE A 86 -1.00 5.37 -9.02
CA ILE A 86 0.01 4.47 -8.46
C ILE A 86 1.29 4.67 -9.26
N GLN A 87 2.30 5.27 -8.65
CA GLN A 87 3.59 5.47 -9.30
C GLN A 87 4.46 4.25 -9.07
N THR A 88 4.58 3.43 -10.11
CA THR A 88 5.58 2.38 -10.19
C THR A 88 6.91 3.00 -10.61
N ARG A 89 8.01 2.53 -10.03
CA ARG A 89 9.35 3.08 -10.26
C ARG A 89 9.87 2.62 -11.63
N GLY A 90 9.27 3.13 -12.71
CA GLY A 90 9.56 2.79 -14.10
C GLY A 90 9.62 3.98 -15.08
N ASP A 91 9.11 5.15 -14.70
CA ASP A 91 9.19 6.37 -15.53
C ASP A 91 10.41 7.23 -15.14
N ALA A 92 11.60 6.85 -15.64
CA ALA A 92 12.79 7.72 -15.71
C ALA A 92 13.68 7.37 -16.90
#